data_AF-A0A1C5P852-F1
#
_entry.id   AF-A0A1C5P852-F1
#
_cell.length_a   1.000
_cell.length_b   1.000
_cell.length_c   1.000
_cell.angle_alpha   90.00
_cell.angle_beta   90.00
_cell.angle_gamma   90.00
#
_symmetry.space_group_name_H-M   'P 1'
#
loop_
_entity.id
_entity.type
_entity.pdbx_description
1 polymer ?
#
loop_
_entity_poly.entity_id
_entity_poly.type
_entity_poly.pdbx_seq_one_letter_code
_entity_poly.pdbx_strand_id
1 'polypeptide(L)'
;MKKTKKLLACLIAAATMFTMGSTAFAATTDQETVTVNKVYKLTNAGTVSPEETFTLQQTKKEVVDGEAKEVPDLVAINGATFAQGEATFEGSSKEITVTLPKYDNVGVYKYTLKEVAGTTAGVTYYGDNIKLVVTVVNGENGNLRIAAVHTESKGDKKDSFENTYSAGTLKVSKTVTGNLGDESKYFEFKVKLTGEDGKTYGDSYAVTGGSNRANPSTIKINGEETTFLLKHGETISIANLPYGVTYTVTETAADGYTTTKTGDTGKVSAADQTAAFTNDKTGTPDTGVNLTTLPYILVFAGVIVIAGAAFITRRRKFED
;
A
#
# COMPACT_ATOMS: atom_id res chain seq x y z
N MET A 1 -7.20 -28.79 41.16
CA MET A 1 -5.76 -29.10 41.32
C MET A 1 -4.97 -28.35 40.26
N LYS A 2 -3.93 -27.59 40.69
CA LYS A 2 -2.66 -27.19 40.03
C LYS A 2 -2.59 -27.35 38.47
N LYS A 3 -2.15 -26.36 37.68
CA LYS A 3 -0.86 -25.63 37.69
C LYS A 3 -1.00 -24.33 36.87
N THR A 4 -0.70 -23.12 37.35
CA THR A 4 0.60 -22.39 37.43
C THR A 4 1.44 -22.23 36.14
N LYS A 5 1.66 -20.94 35.81
CA LYS A 5 2.86 -20.26 35.23
C LYS A 5 3.03 -20.36 33.71
N LYS A 6 3.35 -19.29 32.95
CA LYS A 6 4.36 -18.22 33.13
C LYS A 6 3.91 -16.90 32.43
N LEU A 7 3.98 -15.73 33.08
CA LEU A 7 5.03 -14.67 32.99
C LEU A 7 5.26 -14.09 31.58
N LEU A 8 4.91 -12.81 31.34
CA LEU A 8 5.76 -11.58 31.39
C LEU A 8 6.56 -11.42 30.07
N ALA A 9 6.63 -10.29 29.35
CA ALA A 9 6.56 -8.88 29.69
C ALA A 9 6.31 -8.04 28.42
N CYS A 10 5.72 -6.85 28.55
CA CYS A 10 6.18 -5.64 27.85
C CYS A 10 5.80 -4.42 28.68
N LEU A 11 6.85 -3.80 29.21
CA LEU A 11 6.88 -2.65 30.08
C LEU A 11 6.71 -1.34 29.29
N ILE A 12 5.95 -0.43 29.90
CA ILE A 12 6.14 1.04 29.95
C ILE A 12 5.86 1.86 28.68
N ALA A 13 4.71 2.54 28.70
CA ALA A 13 4.66 4.00 28.70
C ALA A 13 3.42 4.44 29.50
N ALA A 14 3.61 4.62 30.80
CA ALA A 14 2.65 5.22 31.70
C ALA A 14 3.03 6.70 31.89
N ALA A 15 2.20 7.58 31.33
CA ALA A 15 1.95 8.95 31.74
C ALA A 15 0.85 9.47 30.79
N THR A 16 -0.39 9.74 31.14
CA THR A 16 -1.08 9.91 32.43
C THR A 16 -2.56 9.72 32.12
N MET A 17 -3.16 8.60 32.54
CA MET A 17 -4.62 8.42 32.51
C MET A 17 -5.18 8.58 33.93
N PHE A 18 -6.13 9.50 34.05
CA PHE A 18 -7.32 9.45 34.89
C PHE A 18 -7.17 8.87 36.31
N THR A 19 -7.11 9.76 37.30
CA THR A 19 -7.59 9.50 38.65
C THR A 19 -8.82 10.37 38.92
N MET A 20 -9.97 9.72 39.14
CA MET A 20 -11.16 10.37 39.68
C MET A 20 -11.00 10.60 41.19
N GLY A 21 -11.53 11.73 41.69
CA GLY A 21 -11.89 11.88 43.11
C GLY A 21 -10.91 12.67 43.99
N SER A 22 -10.77 13.96 43.74
CA SER A 22 -10.64 15.04 44.75
C SER A 22 -10.43 16.35 44.01
N THR A 23 -11.20 17.38 44.35
CA THR A 23 -10.98 18.76 43.90
C THR A 23 -9.73 19.30 44.59
N ALA A 24 -8.56 18.87 44.12
CA ALA A 24 -7.36 19.65 44.27
C ALA A 24 -7.39 20.70 43.16
N PHE A 25 -7.54 21.97 43.52
CA PHE A 25 -7.17 23.06 42.62
C PHE A 25 -5.66 22.93 42.39
N ALA A 26 -5.29 22.13 41.39
CA ALA A 26 -3.93 22.12 40.89
C ALA A 26 -3.60 23.57 40.51
N ALA A 27 -2.53 24.11 41.09
CA ALA A 27 -2.01 25.41 40.69
C ALA A 27 -1.89 25.40 39.16
N THR A 28 -2.72 26.20 38.50
CA THR A 28 -2.84 26.14 37.04
C THR A 28 -1.70 26.98 36.48
N THR A 29 -0.64 26.32 36.03
CA THR A 29 0.50 27.01 35.43
C THR A 29 0.08 27.63 34.10
N ASP A 30 0.58 28.83 33.81
CA ASP A 30 0.38 29.50 32.53
C ASP A 30 0.90 28.65 31.36
N GLN A 31 0.03 28.32 30.41
CA GLN A 31 0.40 27.56 29.23
C GLN A 31 0.84 28.49 28.10
N GLU A 32 2.15 28.67 27.93
CA GLU A 32 2.69 29.46 26.81
C GLU A 32 2.53 28.75 25.46
N THR A 33 2.45 27.42 25.50
CA THR A 33 2.30 26.56 24.34
C THR A 33 1.23 25.52 24.58
N VAL A 34 0.70 24.98 23.48
CA VAL A 34 -0.22 23.85 23.49
C VAL A 34 0.17 22.89 22.37
N THR A 35 0.08 21.59 22.63
CA THR A 35 0.41 20.56 21.65
C THR A 35 -0.84 19.93 21.05
N VAL A 36 -0.71 19.46 19.81
CA VAL A 36 -1.75 18.73 19.08
C VAL A 36 -1.15 17.42 18.60
N ASN A 37 -1.79 16.30 18.88
CA ASN A 37 -1.28 15.00 18.45
C ASN A 37 -1.60 14.78 16.96
N LYS A 38 -0.55 14.76 16.14
CA LYS A 38 -0.62 14.39 14.75
C LYS A 38 -0.33 12.90 14.59
N VAL A 39 -1.25 12.17 13.95
CA VAL A 39 -1.06 10.77 13.60
C VAL A 39 -0.85 10.62 12.09
N TYR A 40 0.11 9.80 11.69
CA TYR A 40 0.33 9.40 10.31
C TYR A 40 0.32 7.88 10.17
N LYS A 41 -0.60 7.37 9.32
CA LYS A 41 -0.97 5.95 9.28
C LYS A 41 -0.86 5.36 7.87
N LEU A 42 -0.44 4.12 7.77
CA LEU A 42 -0.50 3.36 6.51
C LEU A 42 -1.87 2.73 6.33
N THR A 43 -2.43 2.73 5.12
CA THR A 43 -3.66 1.97 4.85
C THR A 43 -3.41 0.51 4.51
N ASN A 44 -2.18 0.16 4.11
CA ASN A 44 -1.76 -1.21 3.85
C ASN A 44 -0.47 -1.50 4.64
N ALA A 45 -0.39 -2.67 5.28
CA ALA A 45 0.83 -3.10 5.94
C ALA A 45 1.95 -3.37 4.90
N GLY A 46 3.20 -3.13 5.28
CA GLY A 46 4.37 -3.40 4.42
C GLY A 46 4.67 -2.34 3.35
N THR A 47 3.86 -1.28 3.25
CA THR A 47 4.19 -0.08 2.46
C THR A 47 5.13 0.84 3.24
N VAL A 48 5.85 1.70 2.52
CA VAL A 48 6.79 2.68 3.09
C VAL A 48 6.26 4.08 2.79
N SER A 49 5.92 4.85 3.83
CA SER A 49 5.44 6.22 3.64
C SER A 49 6.54 7.15 3.11
N PRO A 50 6.19 8.17 2.32
CA PRO A 50 7.10 9.28 2.05
C PRO A 50 7.40 10.06 3.33
N GLU A 51 8.50 10.82 3.31
CA GLU A 51 8.74 11.87 4.30
C GLU A 51 7.68 12.97 4.13
N GLU A 52 7.11 13.44 5.25
CA GLU A 52 6.07 14.46 5.25
C GLU A 52 6.28 15.44 6.40
N THR A 53 6.01 16.72 6.15
CA THR A 53 5.88 17.73 7.21
C THR A 53 4.47 18.27 7.22
N PHE A 54 3.71 17.91 8.25
CA PHE A 54 2.33 18.34 8.42
C PHE A 54 2.26 19.64 9.20
N THR A 55 1.62 20.65 8.62
CA THR A 55 1.52 21.99 9.20
C THR A 55 0.07 22.42 9.33
N LEU A 56 -0.21 23.28 10.31
CA LEU A 56 -1.51 23.89 10.50
C LEU A 56 -1.44 25.38 10.20
N GLN A 57 -2.55 25.93 9.73
CA GLN A 57 -2.74 27.37 9.56
C GLN A 57 -3.92 27.84 10.37
N GLN A 58 -3.78 29.01 11.00
CA GLN A 58 -4.89 29.71 11.62
C GLN A 58 -5.81 30.29 10.54
N THR A 59 -7.09 29.93 10.58
CA THR A 59 -8.09 30.36 9.57
C THR A 59 -9.17 31.27 10.14
N LYS A 60 -9.46 31.15 11.44
CA LYS A 60 -10.43 31.99 12.15
C LYS A 60 -10.01 32.19 13.59
N LYS A 61 -10.37 33.32 14.17
CA LYS A 61 -10.27 33.64 15.59
C LYS A 61 -11.52 34.40 16.05
N GLU A 62 -11.96 34.17 17.28
CA GLU A 62 -13.12 34.84 17.88
C GLU A 62 -13.05 34.91 19.40
N VAL A 63 -13.55 36.00 19.97
CA VAL A 63 -13.81 36.11 21.41
C VAL A 63 -15.16 35.44 21.66
N VAL A 64 -15.16 34.42 22.52
CA VAL A 64 -16.38 33.70 22.91
C VAL A 64 -16.99 34.31 24.16
N ASP A 65 -16.14 34.76 25.09
CA ASP A 65 -16.54 35.39 26.34
C ASP A 65 -15.47 36.38 26.80
N GLY A 66 -15.87 37.48 27.43
CA GLY A 66 -14.99 38.55 27.91
C GLY A 66 -15.06 39.87 27.12
N GLU A 67 -14.36 40.88 27.64
CA GLU A 67 -14.43 42.29 27.18
C GLU A 67 -13.40 42.64 26.10
N ALA A 68 -12.62 41.66 25.64
CA ALA A 68 -11.60 41.88 24.62
C ALA A 68 -12.23 42.30 23.29
N LYS A 69 -11.71 43.37 22.68
CA LYS A 69 -12.21 43.86 21.38
C LYS A 69 -11.76 42.99 20.21
N GLU A 70 -10.59 42.38 20.32
CA GLU A 70 -9.98 41.55 19.28
C GLU A 70 -9.23 40.37 19.88
N VAL A 71 -9.03 39.34 19.06
CA VAL A 71 -8.21 38.17 19.41
C VAL A 71 -6.81 38.33 18.81
N PRO A 72 -5.72 38.23 19.61
CA PRO A 72 -4.36 38.24 19.07
C PRO A 72 -4.12 37.02 18.17
N ASP A 73 -3.29 37.15 17.15
CA ASP A 73 -2.88 36.01 16.32
C ASP A 73 -1.95 35.06 17.09
N LEU A 74 -1.99 33.78 16.73
CA LEU A 74 -1.04 32.81 17.24
C LEU A 74 0.39 33.20 16.83
N VAL A 75 1.34 33.03 17.75
CA VAL A 75 2.71 33.50 17.58
C VAL A 75 3.46 32.60 16.59
N ALA A 76 3.33 31.28 16.77
CA ALA A 76 3.96 30.29 15.91
C ALA A 76 3.18 28.98 15.91
N ILE A 77 3.23 28.26 14.79
CA ILE A 77 2.71 26.90 14.66
C ILE A 77 3.84 26.08 14.05
N ASN A 78 4.47 25.23 14.87
CA ASN A 78 5.57 24.38 14.44
C ASN A 78 5.00 23.01 14.05
N GLY A 79 5.11 22.68 12.76
CA GLY A 79 4.60 21.43 12.19
C GLY A 79 5.31 20.18 12.70
N ALA A 80 4.76 19.02 12.35
CA ALA A 80 5.32 17.71 12.70
C ALA A 80 5.90 17.06 11.45
N THR A 81 7.21 16.80 11.47
CA THR A 81 7.94 16.12 10.40
C THR A 81 8.07 14.64 10.69
N PHE A 82 7.64 13.80 9.76
CA PHE A 82 7.80 12.34 9.76
C PHE A 82 8.80 11.96 8.69
N ALA A 83 9.83 11.21 9.05
CA ALA A 83 10.80 10.68 8.11
C ALA A 83 10.17 9.63 7.18
N GLN A 84 10.84 9.33 6.07
CA GLN A 84 10.44 8.24 5.18
C GLN A 84 10.29 6.92 5.96
N GLY A 85 9.18 6.23 5.76
CA GLY A 85 8.86 4.96 6.41
C GLY A 85 8.47 5.07 7.89
N GLU A 86 8.34 6.27 8.44
CA GLU A 86 8.00 6.45 9.85
C GLU A 86 6.52 6.17 10.15
N ALA A 87 5.62 6.32 9.16
CA ALA A 87 4.22 5.97 9.35
C ALA A 87 4.07 4.45 9.52
N THR A 88 3.19 4.04 10.42
CA THR A 88 2.90 2.62 10.68
C THR A 88 1.43 2.31 10.40
N PHE A 89 1.09 1.02 10.28
CA PHE A 89 -0.30 0.60 10.11
C PHE A 89 -1.17 0.89 11.35
N GLU A 90 -0.59 0.89 12.56
CA GLU A 90 -1.32 1.29 13.78
C GLU A 90 -1.44 2.82 13.91
N GLY A 91 -0.48 3.55 13.33
CA GLY A 91 -0.39 5.00 13.37
C GLY A 91 0.80 5.45 14.21
N SER A 92 1.65 6.30 13.64
CA SER A 92 2.76 6.93 14.34
C SER A 92 2.36 8.33 14.75
N SER A 93 2.66 8.72 16.00
CA SER A 93 2.23 10.01 16.57
C SER A 93 3.40 10.94 16.80
N LYS A 94 3.22 12.22 16.45
CA LYS A 94 4.10 13.35 16.80
C LYS A 94 3.27 14.54 17.25
N GLU A 95 3.90 15.46 17.97
CA GLU A 95 3.24 16.68 18.42
C GLU A 95 3.49 17.83 17.45
N ILE A 96 2.44 18.60 17.17
CA ILE A 96 2.51 19.94 16.59
C ILE A 96 2.41 20.92 17.75
N THR A 97 3.36 21.85 17.86
CA THR A 97 3.39 22.83 18.96
C THR A 97 2.89 24.17 18.47
N VAL A 98 1.90 24.72 19.18
CA VAL A 98 1.35 26.05 18.94
C VAL A 98 1.80 26.98 20.07
N THR A 99 2.45 28.09 19.72
CA THR A 99 2.84 29.14 20.67
C THR A 99 1.74 30.16 20.80
N LEU A 100 1.23 30.34 22.01
CA LEU A 100 0.13 31.25 22.30
C LEU A 100 0.65 32.69 22.50
N PRO A 101 -0.12 33.71 22.06
CA PRO A 101 0.23 35.10 22.32
C PRO A 101 0.03 35.45 23.80
N LYS A 102 0.43 36.66 24.16
CA LYS A 102 0.00 37.29 25.41
C LYS A 102 -1.42 37.83 25.24
N TYR A 103 -2.20 37.78 26.31
CA TYR A 103 -3.57 38.28 26.34
C TYR A 103 -3.70 39.35 27.41
N ASP A 104 -4.11 40.54 27.00
CA ASP A 104 -4.26 41.68 27.92
C ASP A 104 -5.53 41.59 28.77
N ASN A 105 -6.55 40.85 28.28
CA ASN A 105 -7.84 40.70 28.95
C ASN A 105 -8.09 39.24 29.31
N VAL A 106 -8.82 39.03 30.40
CA VAL A 106 -9.42 37.73 30.72
C VAL A 106 -10.59 37.44 29.79
N GLY A 107 -10.85 36.16 29.55
CA GLY A 107 -11.93 35.73 28.67
C GLY A 107 -11.67 34.38 28.03
N VAL A 108 -12.57 33.96 27.15
CA VAL A 108 -12.46 32.73 26.37
C VAL A 108 -12.24 33.10 24.91
N TYR A 109 -11.11 32.65 24.37
CA TYR A 109 -10.69 32.88 23.00
C TYR A 109 -10.73 31.57 22.23
N LYS A 110 -11.27 31.59 21.01
CA LYS A 110 -11.34 30.42 20.15
C LYS A 110 -10.64 30.68 18.83
N TYR A 111 -9.80 29.72 18.45
CA TYR A 111 -9.11 29.67 17.18
C TYR A 111 -9.60 28.46 16.38
N THR A 112 -9.70 28.63 15.06
CA THR A 112 -9.92 27.53 14.12
C THR A 112 -8.66 27.35 13.28
N LEU A 113 -8.07 26.17 13.39
CA LEU A 113 -6.91 25.75 12.61
C LEU A 113 -7.38 24.78 11.52
N LYS A 114 -6.67 24.79 10.38
CA LYS A 114 -6.80 23.78 9.33
C LYS A 114 -5.42 23.23 8.99
N GLU A 115 -5.36 21.95 8.67
CA GLU A 115 -4.15 21.41 8.05
C GLU A 115 -3.97 22.01 6.66
N VAL A 116 -2.73 22.36 6.32
CA VAL A 116 -2.35 22.74 4.96
C VAL A 116 -2.14 21.47 4.16
N ALA A 117 -3.03 21.21 3.20
CA ALA A 117 -2.93 20.02 2.35
C ALA A 117 -1.71 20.12 1.42
N GLY A 118 -0.88 19.07 1.42
CA GLY A 118 0.22 18.92 0.49
C GLY A 118 -0.18 18.25 -0.82
N THR A 119 0.82 17.98 -1.67
CA THR A 119 0.64 17.42 -3.01
C THR A 119 1.17 15.98 -3.14
N THR A 120 1.66 15.37 -2.06
CA THR A 120 2.25 14.03 -2.13
C THR A 120 1.22 12.98 -2.53
N ALA A 121 1.54 12.20 -3.56
CA ALA A 121 0.68 11.12 -4.05
C ALA A 121 0.48 10.06 -2.96
N GLY A 122 -0.72 9.49 -2.89
CA GLY A 122 -1.10 8.50 -1.87
C GLY A 122 -1.35 9.07 -0.48
N VAL A 123 -0.97 10.32 -0.17
CA VAL A 123 -1.25 10.97 1.12
C VAL A 123 -2.65 11.61 1.10
N THR A 124 -3.48 11.22 2.07
CA THR A 124 -4.77 11.88 2.36
C THR A 124 -4.61 12.81 3.55
N TYR A 125 -4.81 14.11 3.31
CA TYR A 125 -4.71 15.15 4.32
C TYR A 125 -6.02 15.35 5.08
N TYR A 126 -5.92 15.74 6.35
CA TYR A 126 -7.06 16.00 7.21
C TYR A 126 -7.78 17.28 6.78
N GLY A 127 -9.06 17.16 6.41
CA GLY A 127 -9.83 18.26 5.83
C GLY A 127 -10.67 19.08 6.81
N ASP A 128 -10.92 18.54 8.00
CA ASP A 128 -11.83 19.14 8.98
C ASP A 128 -11.14 20.23 9.82
N ASN A 129 -11.95 21.02 10.52
CA ASN A 129 -11.47 22.07 11.41
C ASN A 129 -10.90 21.48 12.71
N ILE A 130 -9.77 22.02 13.14
CA ILE A 130 -9.20 21.80 14.47
C ILE A 130 -9.53 23.02 15.31
N LYS A 131 -10.04 22.82 16.53
CA LYS A 131 -10.45 23.89 17.45
C LYS A 131 -9.44 24.01 18.57
N LEU A 132 -8.93 25.22 18.76
CA LEU A 132 -8.12 25.60 19.91
C LEU A 132 -8.94 26.59 20.75
N VAL A 133 -9.18 26.25 22.01
CA VAL A 133 -9.84 27.13 22.98
C VAL A 133 -8.81 27.52 24.02
N VAL A 134 -8.64 28.82 24.22
CA VAL A 134 -7.75 29.40 25.23
C VAL A 134 -8.62 30.17 26.21
N THR A 135 -8.66 29.70 27.45
CA THR A 135 -9.29 30.40 28.56
C THR A 135 -8.22 31.19 29.30
N VAL A 136 -8.41 32.49 29.39
CA VAL A 136 -7.49 33.41 30.07
C VAL A 136 -8.13 33.87 31.36
N VAL A 137 -7.44 33.67 32.48
CA VAL A 137 -7.91 34.00 33.84
C VAL A 137 -6.89 34.86 34.57
N ASN A 138 -7.32 35.55 35.62
CA ASN A 138 -6.39 36.29 36.49
C ASN A 138 -5.57 35.30 37.33
N GLY A 139 -4.24 35.40 37.28
CA GLY A 139 -3.32 34.71 38.16
C GLY A 139 -2.59 35.64 39.12
N GLU A 140 -1.78 35.07 40.01
CA GLU A 140 -1.03 35.81 41.05
C GLU A 140 0.00 36.78 40.46
N ASN A 141 0.58 36.47 39.29
CA ASN A 141 1.63 37.25 38.61
C ASN A 141 1.20 37.79 37.23
N GLY A 142 -0.11 37.96 37.01
CA GLY A 142 -0.69 38.37 35.72
C GLY A 142 -1.63 37.32 35.14
N ASN A 143 -2.09 37.53 33.91
CA ASN A 143 -3.04 36.64 33.26
C ASN A 143 -2.43 35.27 32.96
N LEU A 144 -3.19 34.20 33.19
CA LEU A 144 -2.82 32.81 32.94
C LEU A 144 -3.63 32.24 31.78
N ARG A 145 -2.98 31.48 30.90
CA ARG A 145 -3.60 30.77 29.77
C ARG A 145 -3.83 29.31 30.12
N ILE A 146 -5.04 28.83 29.83
CA ILE A 146 -5.42 27.42 29.88
C ILE A 146 -5.95 27.07 28.50
N ALA A 147 -5.20 26.25 27.77
CA ALA A 147 -5.50 25.89 26.39
C ALA A 147 -5.90 24.43 26.25
N ALA A 148 -6.85 24.18 25.36
CA ALA A 148 -7.22 22.85 24.93
C ALA A 148 -7.38 22.84 23.41
N VAL A 149 -6.84 21.81 22.76
CA VAL A 149 -7.01 21.57 21.33
C VAL A 149 -7.78 20.29 21.14
N HIS A 150 -8.79 20.32 20.28
CA HIS A 150 -9.51 19.13 19.86
C HIS A 150 -10.01 19.27 18.43
N THR A 151 -10.26 18.14 17.79
CA THR A 151 -11.09 18.08 16.58
C THR A 151 -12.56 17.90 16.96
N GLU A 152 -13.46 18.20 16.04
CA GLU A 152 -14.90 17.98 16.18
C GLU A 152 -15.37 17.14 14.98
N SER A 153 -15.01 15.85 14.95
CA SER A 153 -15.46 14.96 13.88
C SER A 153 -16.70 14.19 14.31
N LYS A 154 -17.82 14.38 13.58
CA LYS A 154 -19.10 13.67 13.80
C LYS A 154 -19.64 13.72 15.24
N GLY A 155 -19.33 14.77 16.00
CA GLY A 155 -19.84 14.99 17.36
C GLY A 155 -18.92 14.49 18.48
N ASP A 156 -17.86 13.74 18.17
CA ASP A 156 -16.85 13.34 19.15
C ASP A 156 -15.66 14.31 19.15
N LYS A 157 -15.23 14.70 20.35
CA LYS A 157 -13.95 15.40 20.52
C LYS A 157 -12.81 14.40 20.49
N LYS A 158 -11.77 14.67 19.70
CA LYS A 158 -10.52 13.90 19.67
C LYS A 158 -9.35 14.84 19.88
N ASP A 159 -8.36 14.37 20.65
CA ASP A 159 -7.13 15.12 20.93
C ASP A 159 -6.05 14.88 19.86
N SER A 160 -6.39 14.09 18.83
CA SER A 160 -5.56 13.82 17.68
C SER A 160 -6.32 13.99 16.37
N PHE A 161 -5.55 14.16 15.29
CA PHE A 161 -6.04 14.11 13.92
C PHE A 161 -5.09 13.30 13.04
N GLU A 162 -5.63 12.65 12.02
CA GLU A 162 -4.94 11.60 11.30
C GLU A 162 -4.81 11.91 9.82
N ASN A 163 -3.64 11.59 9.26
CA ASN A 163 -3.42 11.48 7.83
C ASN A 163 -3.08 10.05 7.49
N THR A 164 -3.37 9.68 6.26
CA THR A 164 -3.09 8.32 5.78
C THR A 164 -2.21 8.34 4.54
N TYR A 165 -1.35 7.33 4.41
CA TYR A 165 -0.65 7.01 3.17
C TYR A 165 -1.16 5.69 2.62
N SER A 166 -1.60 5.73 1.36
CA SER A 166 -2.12 4.60 0.62
C SER A 166 -1.24 4.28 -0.58
N ALA A 167 -0.66 3.08 -0.57
CA ALA A 167 0.11 2.54 -1.68
C ALA A 167 -0.13 1.04 -1.83
N GLY A 168 0.09 0.51 -3.02
CA GLY A 168 -0.08 -0.90 -3.35
C GLY A 168 1.04 -1.45 -4.22
N THR A 169 0.91 -2.71 -4.61
CA THR A 169 1.87 -3.40 -5.46
C THR A 169 1.22 -3.79 -6.77
N LEU A 170 1.86 -3.48 -7.90
CA LEU A 170 1.50 -4.03 -9.21
C LEU A 170 2.31 -5.30 -9.46
N LYS A 171 1.62 -6.42 -9.65
CA LYS A 171 2.22 -7.71 -10.01
C LYS A 171 1.99 -7.98 -11.49
N VAL A 172 3.05 -8.30 -12.22
CA VAL A 172 2.97 -8.74 -13.62
C VAL A 172 3.39 -10.20 -13.69
N SER A 173 2.49 -11.08 -14.10
CA SER A 173 2.72 -12.52 -14.10
C SER A 173 2.66 -13.14 -15.50
N LYS A 174 3.49 -14.16 -15.71
CA LYS A 174 3.54 -14.92 -16.97
C LYS A 174 3.15 -16.37 -16.76
N THR A 175 2.25 -16.84 -17.61
CA THR A 175 1.94 -18.26 -17.79
C THR A 175 2.16 -18.66 -19.23
N VAL A 176 2.67 -19.86 -19.44
CA VAL A 176 2.85 -20.47 -20.77
C VAL A 176 2.10 -21.80 -20.76
N THR A 177 1.29 -22.04 -21.79
CA THR A 177 0.45 -23.23 -21.95
C THR A 177 0.58 -23.80 -23.36
N GLY A 178 -0.09 -24.93 -23.59
CA GLY A 178 -0.06 -25.64 -24.86
C GLY A 178 1.14 -26.59 -24.96
N ASN A 179 0.96 -27.68 -25.69
CA ASN A 179 1.92 -28.77 -25.74
C ASN A 179 3.25 -28.43 -26.44
N LEU A 180 3.31 -27.29 -27.14
CA LEU A 180 4.52 -26.73 -27.75
C LEU A 180 4.95 -25.42 -27.09
N GLY A 181 4.40 -25.10 -25.91
CA GLY A 181 4.80 -23.96 -25.11
C GLY A 181 6.19 -24.18 -24.49
N ASP A 182 7.11 -23.26 -24.74
CA ASP A 182 8.45 -23.24 -24.16
C ASP A 182 8.43 -22.47 -22.84
N GLU A 183 8.35 -23.21 -21.73
CA GLU A 183 8.35 -22.66 -20.38
C GLU A 183 9.70 -22.02 -20.00
N SER A 184 10.76 -22.29 -20.76
CA SER A 184 12.10 -21.73 -20.53
C SER A 184 12.36 -20.42 -21.28
N LYS A 185 11.47 -20.03 -22.20
CA LYS A 185 11.58 -18.82 -23.01
C LYS A 185 11.27 -17.58 -22.17
N TYR A 186 12.10 -16.55 -22.33
CA TYR A 186 11.77 -15.20 -21.85
C TYR A 186 10.83 -14.49 -22.84
N PHE A 187 9.76 -13.91 -22.31
CA PHE A 187 8.85 -13.02 -23.02
C PHE A 187 9.11 -11.59 -22.57
N GLU A 188 9.15 -10.67 -23.52
CA GLU A 188 9.42 -9.25 -23.29
C GLU A 188 8.13 -8.52 -22.94
N PHE A 189 8.16 -7.81 -21.81
CA PHE A 189 7.10 -6.96 -21.32
C PHE A 189 7.56 -5.52 -21.28
N LYS A 190 6.62 -4.60 -21.43
CA LYS A 190 6.79 -3.17 -21.18
C LYS A 190 5.74 -2.70 -20.20
N VAL A 191 6.13 -1.85 -19.27
CA VAL A 191 5.22 -1.18 -18.35
C VAL A 191 5.38 0.34 -18.45
N LYS A 192 4.25 1.03 -18.47
CA LYS A 192 4.16 2.48 -18.34
C LYS A 192 3.35 2.82 -17.09
N LEU A 193 3.90 3.67 -16.24
CA LEU A 193 3.24 4.20 -15.05
C LEU A 193 2.94 5.68 -15.25
N THR A 194 1.71 6.09 -14.97
CA THR A 194 1.26 7.47 -15.12
C THR A 194 0.58 7.95 -13.84
N GLY A 195 1.13 9.03 -13.28
CA GLY A 195 0.63 9.68 -12.08
C GLY A 195 -0.57 10.59 -12.38
N GLU A 196 -1.32 10.91 -11.32
CA GLU A 196 -2.30 12.00 -11.28
C GLU A 196 -1.62 13.38 -11.36
N ASP A 197 -2.29 14.30 -12.05
CA ASP A 197 -1.84 15.69 -12.23
C ASP A 197 -1.75 16.44 -10.90
N GLY A 198 -0.75 17.31 -10.77
CA GLY A 198 -0.55 18.15 -9.57
C GLY A 198 -0.07 17.39 -8.33
N LYS A 199 0.23 16.09 -8.45
CA LYS A 199 0.78 15.27 -7.38
C LYS A 199 2.30 15.08 -7.52
N THR A 200 2.98 14.93 -6.39
CA THR A 200 4.41 14.61 -6.32
C THR A 200 4.62 13.13 -6.01
N TYR A 201 5.70 12.57 -6.53
CA TYR A 201 6.03 11.14 -6.44
C TYR A 201 7.47 10.98 -5.94
N GLY A 202 7.77 9.83 -5.33
CA GLY A 202 9.16 9.46 -5.07
C GLY A 202 9.95 9.25 -6.37
N ASP A 203 11.27 9.32 -6.27
CA ASP A 203 12.18 9.27 -7.43
C ASP A 203 12.02 8.00 -8.27
N SER A 204 11.80 6.86 -7.61
CA SER A 204 11.59 5.56 -8.24
C SER A 204 10.97 4.55 -7.26
N TYR A 205 10.47 3.44 -7.79
CA TYR A 205 9.75 2.39 -7.08
C TYR A 205 10.44 1.05 -7.27
N ALA A 206 10.63 0.31 -6.18
CA ALA A 206 11.37 -0.94 -6.19
C ALA A 206 10.66 -2.02 -7.02
N VAL A 207 11.45 -2.73 -7.82
CA VAL A 207 11.04 -3.87 -8.60
C VAL A 207 11.74 -5.12 -8.08
N THR A 208 10.97 -6.17 -7.84
CA THR A 208 11.46 -7.46 -7.36
C THR A 208 10.83 -8.61 -8.12
N GLY A 209 11.44 -9.79 -8.08
CA GLY A 209 10.98 -10.97 -8.81
C GLY A 209 11.54 -11.09 -10.23
N GLY A 210 11.16 -12.16 -10.93
CA GLY A 210 11.75 -12.58 -12.21
C GLY A 210 13.19 -13.08 -12.09
N SER A 211 13.58 -14.07 -12.90
CA SER A 211 14.96 -14.61 -12.86
C SER A 211 15.94 -13.88 -13.77
N ASN A 212 15.47 -13.02 -14.68
CA ASN A 212 16.35 -12.31 -15.60
C ASN A 212 17.13 -11.20 -14.89
N ARG A 213 18.47 -11.31 -14.89
CA ARG A 213 19.36 -10.31 -14.25
C ARG A 213 19.36 -8.95 -14.94
N ALA A 214 18.85 -8.85 -16.17
CA ALA A 214 18.68 -7.58 -16.88
C ALA A 214 17.40 -6.85 -16.50
N ASN A 215 16.51 -7.46 -15.71
CA ASN A 215 15.31 -6.78 -15.23
C ASN A 215 15.68 -5.57 -14.35
N PRO A 216 14.94 -4.47 -14.46
CA PRO A 216 15.21 -3.26 -13.68
C PRO A 216 15.02 -3.54 -12.19
N SER A 217 15.83 -2.90 -11.36
CA SER A 217 15.64 -2.90 -9.90
C SER A 217 14.66 -1.82 -9.42
N THR A 218 14.42 -0.79 -10.25
CA THR A 218 13.51 0.32 -9.96
C THR A 218 12.82 0.83 -11.22
N ILE A 219 11.63 1.42 -11.07
CA ILE A 219 10.85 2.05 -12.16
C ILE A 219 10.36 3.43 -11.71
N LYS A 220 10.25 4.38 -12.64
CA LYS A 220 9.74 5.73 -12.36
C LYS A 220 8.27 5.88 -12.78
N ILE A 221 7.52 6.68 -12.03
CA ILE A 221 6.20 7.17 -12.47
C ILE A 221 6.43 8.37 -13.38
N ASN A 222 5.62 8.50 -14.43
CA ASN A 222 5.80 9.53 -15.47
C ASN A 222 7.16 9.47 -16.18
N GLY A 223 7.81 8.30 -16.13
CA GLY A 223 9.01 8.00 -16.88
C GLY A 223 8.71 7.40 -18.26
N GLU A 224 9.78 7.02 -18.95
CA GLU A 224 9.70 6.21 -20.16
C GLU A 224 9.16 4.80 -19.86
N GLU A 225 8.65 4.13 -20.90
CA GLU A 225 8.25 2.73 -20.78
C GLU A 225 9.45 1.88 -20.37
N THR A 226 9.26 1.04 -19.35
CA THR A 226 10.34 0.17 -18.85
C THR A 226 10.12 -1.26 -19.34
N THR A 227 11.16 -1.85 -19.91
CA THR A 227 11.17 -3.22 -20.40
C THR A 227 11.67 -4.21 -19.34
N PHE A 228 11.06 -5.40 -19.28
CA PHE A 228 11.54 -6.52 -18.47
C PHE A 228 11.15 -7.86 -19.11
N LEU A 229 11.75 -8.95 -18.64
CA LEU A 229 11.63 -10.29 -19.21
C LEU A 229 11.15 -11.28 -18.14
N LEU A 230 10.14 -12.09 -18.49
CA LEU A 230 9.60 -13.16 -17.63
C LEU A 230 9.50 -14.49 -18.39
N LYS A 231 9.77 -15.59 -17.70
CA LYS A 231 9.47 -16.97 -18.14
C LYS A 231 8.15 -17.47 -17.56
N HIS A 232 7.75 -18.68 -17.95
CA HIS A 232 6.61 -19.36 -17.34
C HIS A 232 6.71 -19.38 -15.81
N GLY A 233 5.61 -19.06 -15.14
CA GLY A 233 5.49 -19.12 -13.68
C GLY A 233 6.14 -17.93 -12.96
N GLU A 234 6.81 -17.03 -13.68
CA GLU A 234 7.47 -15.89 -13.06
C GLU A 234 6.51 -14.72 -12.85
N THR A 235 6.84 -13.90 -11.85
CA THR A 235 6.14 -12.66 -11.55
C THR A 235 7.15 -11.60 -11.16
N ILE A 236 6.98 -10.39 -11.68
CA ILE A 236 7.62 -9.17 -11.18
C ILE A 236 6.61 -8.39 -10.32
N SER A 237 7.10 -7.79 -9.24
CA SER A 237 6.34 -6.93 -8.35
C SER A 237 6.94 -5.54 -8.31
N ILE A 238 6.15 -4.52 -8.66
CA ILE A 238 6.49 -3.10 -8.53
C ILE A 238 5.80 -2.60 -7.26
N ALA A 239 6.56 -2.45 -6.20
CA ALA A 239 6.05 -2.23 -4.86
C ALA A 239 5.85 -0.75 -4.52
N ASN A 240 5.02 -0.49 -3.52
CA ASN A 240 4.81 0.82 -2.90
C ASN A 240 4.36 1.93 -3.89
N LEU A 241 3.61 1.57 -4.92
CA LEU A 241 3.02 2.52 -5.85
C LEU A 241 1.87 3.27 -5.15
N PRO A 242 1.90 4.61 -5.07
CA PRO A 242 0.82 5.39 -4.47
C PRO A 242 -0.52 5.07 -5.12
N TYR A 243 -1.58 5.01 -4.32
CA TYR A 243 -2.94 4.97 -4.86
C TYR A 243 -3.18 6.21 -5.71
N GLY A 244 -3.78 6.04 -6.88
CA GLY A 244 -3.79 7.13 -7.86
C GLY A 244 -3.13 6.74 -9.18
N VAL A 245 -2.01 6.04 -9.08
CA VAL A 245 -1.15 5.71 -10.23
C VAL A 245 -1.87 4.78 -11.18
N THR A 246 -1.95 5.18 -12.44
CA THR A 246 -2.43 4.33 -13.53
C THR A 246 -1.28 3.60 -14.19
N TYR A 247 -1.57 2.43 -14.75
CA TYR A 247 -0.57 1.60 -15.39
C TYR A 247 -1.10 0.98 -16.68
N THR A 248 -0.17 0.74 -17.61
CA THR A 248 -0.37 -0.07 -18.81
C THR A 248 0.79 -1.04 -18.93
N VAL A 249 0.48 -2.32 -19.11
CA VAL A 249 1.44 -3.40 -19.34
C VAL A 249 1.17 -4.00 -20.71
N THR A 250 2.20 -4.19 -21.51
CA THR A 250 2.11 -4.84 -22.81
C THR A 250 3.15 -5.94 -22.91
N GLU A 251 2.84 -6.99 -23.64
CA GLU A 251 3.80 -8.04 -24.01
C GLU A 251 4.10 -7.96 -25.50
N THR A 252 5.37 -8.04 -25.87
CA THR A 252 5.79 -8.15 -27.27
C THR A 252 5.36 -9.51 -27.82
N ALA A 253 4.60 -9.50 -28.92
CA ALA A 253 4.10 -10.72 -29.55
C ALA A 253 5.25 -11.68 -29.90
N ALA A 254 5.06 -12.96 -29.59
CA ALA A 254 6.04 -14.01 -29.83
C ALA A 254 5.53 -15.00 -30.90
N ASP A 255 6.44 -15.43 -31.79
CA ASP A 255 6.08 -16.25 -32.94
C ASP A 255 5.45 -17.61 -32.57
N GLY A 256 4.30 -17.89 -33.18
CA GLY A 256 3.49 -19.07 -32.93
C GLY A 256 2.81 -19.13 -31.56
N TYR A 257 2.81 -18.06 -30.76
CA TYR A 257 2.04 -17.98 -29.51
C TYR A 257 0.78 -17.14 -29.69
N THR A 258 -0.30 -17.57 -29.03
CA THR A 258 -1.51 -16.78 -28.82
C THR A 258 -1.52 -16.24 -27.40
N THR A 259 -1.55 -14.92 -27.24
CA THR A 259 -1.53 -14.26 -25.92
C THR A 259 -2.94 -13.89 -25.47
N THR A 260 -3.29 -14.28 -24.24
CA THR A 260 -4.44 -13.76 -23.50
C THR A 260 -3.95 -12.98 -22.29
N LYS A 261 -4.65 -11.91 -21.92
CA LYS A 261 -4.24 -11.01 -20.84
C LYS A 261 -5.43 -10.54 -20.01
N THR A 262 -5.20 -10.26 -18.74
CA THR A 262 -6.20 -9.73 -17.81
C THR A 262 -5.55 -8.69 -16.90
N GLY A 263 -6.23 -7.56 -16.70
CA GLY A 263 -5.75 -6.50 -15.80
C GLY A 263 -4.49 -5.80 -16.29
N ASP A 264 -4.21 -5.84 -17.60
CA ASP A 264 -3.05 -5.23 -18.24
C ASP A 264 -3.08 -3.70 -18.25
N THR A 265 -4.25 -3.11 -18.02
CA THR A 265 -4.40 -1.69 -17.73
C THR A 265 -5.21 -1.50 -16.46
N GLY A 266 -4.93 -0.45 -15.70
CA GLY A 266 -5.67 -0.19 -14.46
C GLY A 266 -5.15 0.97 -13.64
N LYS A 267 -5.66 1.06 -12.42
CA LYS A 267 -5.28 2.05 -11.40
C LYS A 267 -4.94 1.33 -10.10
N VAL A 268 -3.80 1.67 -9.51
CA VAL A 268 -3.44 1.20 -8.17
C VAL A 268 -4.44 1.77 -7.16
N SER A 269 -5.23 0.89 -6.57
CA SER A 269 -6.36 1.25 -5.68
C SER A 269 -6.63 0.20 -4.58
N ALA A 270 -5.86 -0.89 -4.56
CA ALA A 270 -5.86 -1.91 -3.53
C ALA A 270 -4.42 -2.31 -3.18
N ALA A 271 -4.24 -3.10 -2.12
CA ALA A 271 -2.92 -3.57 -1.67
C ALA A 271 -2.15 -4.28 -2.79
N ASP A 272 -2.85 -5.05 -3.61
CA ASP A 272 -2.31 -5.74 -4.77
C ASP A 272 -3.16 -5.48 -6.02
N GLN A 273 -2.49 -5.30 -7.16
CA GLN A 273 -3.05 -5.33 -8.51
C GLN A 273 -2.33 -6.42 -9.30
N THR A 274 -2.99 -7.07 -10.26
CA THR A 274 -2.36 -8.11 -11.07
C THR A 274 -2.66 -7.93 -12.55
N ALA A 275 -1.60 -7.82 -13.34
CA ALA A 275 -1.62 -7.93 -14.79
C ALA A 275 -1.08 -9.33 -15.17
N ALA A 276 -1.98 -10.23 -15.56
CA ALA A 276 -1.65 -11.62 -15.87
C ALA A 276 -1.64 -11.85 -17.39
N PHE A 277 -0.62 -12.52 -17.89
CA PHE A 277 -0.45 -12.84 -19.31
C PHE A 277 -0.23 -14.33 -19.52
N THR A 278 -1.08 -14.97 -20.31
CA THR A 278 -0.98 -16.38 -20.68
C THR A 278 -0.68 -16.51 -22.16
N ASN A 279 0.44 -17.16 -22.48
CA ASN A 279 0.81 -17.51 -23.86
C ASN A 279 0.55 -18.98 -24.13
N ASP A 280 -0.31 -19.26 -25.08
CA ASP A 280 -0.60 -20.60 -25.51
C ASP A 280 0.09 -20.92 -26.84
N LYS A 281 0.72 -22.09 -26.95
CA LYS A 281 1.27 -22.62 -28.21
C LYS A 281 0.98 -24.10 -28.33
N THR A 282 0.06 -24.45 -29.23
CA THR A 282 -0.32 -25.83 -29.53
C THR A 282 0.12 -26.25 -30.93
N GLY A 283 0.35 -27.55 -31.10
CA GLY A 283 0.51 -28.16 -32.42
C GLY A 283 0.48 -29.68 -32.33
N THR A 284 0.44 -30.36 -33.47
CA THR A 284 0.50 -31.83 -33.50
C THR A 284 1.96 -32.28 -33.50
N PRO A 285 2.43 -33.06 -32.51
CA PRO A 285 3.74 -33.69 -32.59
C PRO A 285 3.78 -34.60 -33.80
N ASP A 286 4.83 -34.50 -34.62
CA ASP A 286 5.10 -35.53 -35.61
C ASP A 286 5.56 -36.78 -34.86
N THR A 287 4.67 -37.77 -34.78
CA THR A 287 4.96 -39.01 -34.07
C THR A 287 5.80 -39.97 -34.91
N GLY A 288 6.09 -39.65 -36.18
CA GLY A 288 6.79 -40.54 -37.10
C GLY A 288 6.05 -41.85 -37.42
N VAL A 289 4.85 -42.04 -36.85
CA VAL A 289 4.01 -43.22 -37.08
C VAL A 289 3.05 -42.90 -38.22
N ASN A 290 3.31 -43.48 -39.38
CA ASN A 290 2.35 -43.45 -40.46
C ASN A 290 1.20 -44.45 -40.17
N LEU A 291 0.08 -43.96 -39.63
CA LEU A 291 -1.09 -44.79 -39.31
C LEU A 291 -1.75 -45.42 -40.56
N THR A 292 -1.38 -45.03 -41.78
CA THR A 292 -1.95 -45.63 -43.01
C THR A 292 -1.44 -47.05 -43.26
N THR A 293 -0.33 -47.48 -42.65
CA THR A 293 0.19 -48.85 -42.78
C THR A 293 -0.28 -49.79 -41.68
N LEU A 294 -0.94 -49.28 -40.63
CA LEU A 294 -1.46 -50.08 -39.51
C LEU A 294 -2.44 -51.20 -39.91
N PRO A 295 -3.39 -51.01 -40.86
CA PRO A 295 -4.22 -52.11 -41.32
C PRO A 295 -3.36 -53.22 -41.95
N TYR A 296 -2.27 -52.88 -42.63
CA TYR A 296 -1.38 -53.87 -43.25
C TYR A 296 -0.51 -54.58 -42.21
N ILE A 297 0.04 -53.87 -41.23
CA ILE A 297 0.85 -54.46 -40.13
C ILE A 297 0.01 -55.45 -39.32
N LEU A 298 -1.24 -55.11 -39.01
CA LEU A 298 -2.15 -56.01 -38.28
C LEU A 298 -2.57 -57.22 -39.12
N VAL A 299 -2.76 -57.06 -40.44
CA VAL A 299 -3.03 -58.18 -41.35
C VAL A 299 -1.83 -59.13 -41.44
N PHE A 300 -0.60 -58.62 -41.54
CA PHE A 300 0.60 -59.46 -41.52
C PHE A 300 0.76 -60.22 -40.19
N ALA A 301 0.55 -59.57 -39.06
CA ALA A 301 0.58 -60.23 -37.75
C ALA A 301 -0.50 -61.32 -37.63
N GLY A 302 -1.72 -61.05 -38.09
CA GLY A 302 -2.82 -62.02 -38.11
C GLY A 302 -2.54 -63.23 -39.00
N VAL A 303 -1.97 -63.01 -40.20
CA VAL A 303 -1.61 -64.09 -41.13
C VAL A 303 -0.50 -64.97 -40.56
N ILE A 304 0.49 -64.40 -39.87
CA ILE A 304 1.57 -65.17 -39.23
C ILE A 304 1.03 -66.05 -38.09
N VAL A 305 0.10 -65.55 -37.28
CA VAL A 305 -0.53 -66.33 -36.20
C VAL A 305 -1.38 -67.47 -36.76
N ILE A 306 -2.17 -67.21 -37.81
CA ILE A 306 -3.01 -68.24 -38.46
C ILE A 306 -2.12 -69.30 -39.12
N ALA A 307 -1.05 -68.92 -39.82
CA ALA A 307 -0.12 -69.85 -40.44
C ALA A 307 0.63 -70.68 -39.38
N GLY A 308 1.05 -70.08 -38.27
CA GLY A 308 1.67 -70.79 -37.14
C GLY A 308 0.71 -71.79 -36.48
N ALA A 309 -0.54 -71.42 -36.24
CA ALA A 309 -1.57 -72.31 -35.70
C ALA A 309 -1.91 -73.45 -36.67
N ALA A 310 -2.01 -73.16 -37.97
CA ALA A 310 -2.23 -74.17 -39.01
C ALA A 310 -1.05 -75.15 -39.11
N PHE A 311 0.19 -74.67 -39.01
CA PHE A 311 1.38 -75.52 -39.04
C PHE A 311 1.44 -76.45 -37.81
N ILE A 312 1.17 -75.92 -36.61
CA ILE A 312 1.15 -76.71 -35.37
C ILE A 312 0.02 -77.75 -35.38
N THR A 313 -1.17 -77.39 -35.85
CA THR A 313 -2.31 -78.33 -35.95
C THR A 313 -2.10 -79.38 -37.04
N ARG A 314 -1.44 -79.04 -38.15
CA ARG A 314 -1.07 -80.04 -39.18
C ARG A 314 -0.02 -81.02 -38.65
N ARG A 315 0.99 -80.55 -37.91
CA ARG A 315 2.04 -81.42 -37.34
C ARG A 315 1.47 -82.44 -36.35
N ARG A 316 0.52 -82.03 -35.50
CA ARG A 316 -0.16 -82.94 -34.55
C ARG A 316 -1.04 -84.00 -35.21
N LYS A 317 -1.48 -83.78 -36.46
CA LYS A 317 -2.34 -84.72 -37.20
C LYS A 317 -1.58 -85.87 -37.88
N PHE A 318 -0.25 -85.86 -37.84
CA PHE A 318 0.63 -86.87 -38.43
C PHE A 318 1.43 -87.66 -37.37
N GLU A 319 1.14 -87.45 -36.08
CA GLU A 319 1.79 -88.15 -34.96
C GLU A 319 0.89 -89.19 -34.26
N ASP A 320 -0.29 -89.49 -34.83
CA ASP A 320 -1.15 -90.65 -34.50
C ASP A 320 -1.16 -91.64 -35.68
#